data_AF-A0A656JN24-F1
#
_entry.id   AF-A0A656JN24-F1
#
_cell.length_a   1.000
_cell.length_b   1.000
_cell.length_c   1.000
_cell.angle_alpha   90.00
_cell.angle_beta   90.00
_cell.angle_gamma   90.00
#
_symmetry.space_group_name_H-M   'P 1'
#
loop_
_entity.id
_entity.type
_entity.pdbx_description
1 polymer ?
#
loop_
_entity_poly.entity_id
_entity_poly.type
_entity_poly.pdbx_seq_one_letter_code
_entity_poly.pdbx_strand_id
1 'polypeptide(L)'
;GPDAAATFRAQRTQPPQVQRGPAQLLDYTSVTLDRSLAAYKAGDREQAYDLSVAAYLEGFELVESSLDNVDANVRKDTEKSLMAYRQSLQDSLPIPQVEQKLGVAKAKLKESTGLLGSDGLSLSLSYISGLLILLREGLEAILVLAAILAFLRNTGQQSAVRSVNVGWGLALLAGLGTWALAAYVIDVSGAQRELLEGATALFASVMVLWLGVWMHDRRHAAAWQDYVKSSLVGGGGRFGFAVLAFFSVYRELFEVILFYETLWLQAGPAGHNAVLAG
;
A
#
# COMPACT_ATOMS: atom_id res chain seq x y z
N GLY A 1 -14.58 33.13 -18.20
CA GLY A 1 -16.04 33.26 -18.08
C GLY A 1 -16.47 33.23 -16.62
N PRO A 2 -17.69 33.68 -16.29
CA PRO A 2 -18.21 33.69 -14.91
C PRO A 2 -18.17 32.30 -14.24
N ASP A 3 -18.31 31.22 -15.01
CA ASP A 3 -18.19 29.83 -14.52
C ASP A 3 -16.77 29.47 -14.08
N ALA A 4 -15.73 29.94 -14.80
CA ALA A 4 -14.34 29.73 -14.42
C ALA A 4 -13.96 30.47 -13.12
N ALA A 5 -14.60 31.60 -12.85
CA ALA A 5 -14.42 32.35 -11.60
C ALA A 5 -15.22 31.75 -10.42
N ALA A 6 -16.23 30.93 -10.70
CA ALA A 6 -16.98 30.17 -9.69
C ALA A 6 -16.22 28.89 -9.29
N THR A 7 -15.67 28.14 -10.25
CA THR A 7 -14.79 26.98 -9.98
C THR A 7 -13.51 27.39 -9.23
N PHE A 8 -12.93 28.54 -9.57
CA PHE A 8 -11.74 29.06 -8.88
C PHE A 8 -12.03 29.53 -7.45
N ARG A 9 -13.26 29.98 -7.15
CA ARG A 9 -13.69 30.30 -5.78
C ARG A 9 -14.02 29.04 -4.96
N ALA A 10 -14.64 28.04 -5.58
CA ALA A 10 -14.91 26.75 -4.94
C ALA A 10 -13.62 26.00 -4.55
N GLN A 11 -12.55 26.12 -5.35
CA GLN A 11 -11.23 25.58 -5.02
C GLN A 11 -10.49 26.33 -3.91
N ARG A 12 -10.87 27.57 -3.58
CA ARG A 12 -10.28 28.36 -2.49
C ARG A 12 -10.96 28.16 -1.14
N THR A 13 -12.21 27.69 -1.12
CA THR A 13 -12.99 27.46 0.11
C THR A 13 -12.68 26.14 0.81
N GLN A 14 -11.94 25.24 0.15
CA GLN A 14 -11.34 24.07 0.75
C GLN A 14 -9.88 24.06 0.32
N PRO A 15 -8.94 24.64 1.10
CA PRO A 15 -7.53 24.36 0.84
C PRO A 15 -7.39 22.84 0.79
N PRO A 16 -6.71 22.26 -0.21
CA PRO A 16 -6.40 20.84 -0.18
C PRO A 16 -5.73 20.62 1.17
N GLN A 17 -6.41 19.90 2.06
CA GLN A 17 -5.80 19.32 3.24
C GLN A 17 -4.79 18.34 2.67
N VAL A 18 -3.60 18.85 2.34
CA VAL A 18 -2.43 18.04 2.07
C VAL A 18 -2.29 17.28 3.38
N GLN A 19 -2.76 16.03 3.39
CA GLN A 19 -2.56 15.11 4.51
C GLN A 19 -1.05 14.96 4.61
N ARG A 20 -0.44 15.83 5.42
CA ARG A 20 0.99 15.81 5.66
C ARG A 20 1.24 14.53 6.42
N GLY A 21 2.02 13.63 5.84
CA GLY A 21 2.47 12.45 6.55
C GLY A 21 3.23 12.84 7.82
N PRO A 22 3.38 11.95 8.81
CA PRO A 22 4.05 12.26 10.07
C PRO A 22 5.45 12.88 9.89
N ALA A 23 6.21 12.42 8.89
CA ALA A 23 7.50 12.99 8.54
C ALA A 23 7.41 14.44 8.01
N GLN A 24 6.38 14.75 7.21
CA GLN A 24 6.17 16.12 6.69
C GLN A 24 5.71 17.09 7.79
N LEU A 25 4.97 16.60 8.79
CA LEU A 25 4.58 17.39 9.98
C LEU A 25 5.78 17.71 10.87
N LEU A 26 6.69 16.75 11.05
CA LEU A 26 7.95 16.96 11.77
C LEU A 26 8.91 17.89 11.02
N ASP A 27 8.98 17.79 9.69
CA ASP A 27 9.75 18.71 8.86
C ASP A 27 9.18 20.14 8.93
N TYR A 28 7.85 20.28 8.84
CA TYR A 28 7.15 21.56 9.04
C TYR A 28 7.49 22.18 10.41
N THR A 29 7.50 21.36 11.47
CA THR A 29 7.88 21.79 12.82
C THR A 29 9.29 22.35 12.82
N SER A 30 10.26 21.58 12.29
CA SER A 30 11.67 21.97 12.23
C SER A 30 11.88 23.30 11.48
N VAL A 31 11.28 23.44 10.30
CA VAL A 31 11.38 24.66 9.48
C VAL A 31 10.75 25.88 10.17
N THR A 32 9.61 25.68 10.83
CA THR A 32 8.92 26.77 11.53
C THR A 32 9.70 27.26 12.74
N LEU A 33 10.39 26.36 13.46
CA LEU A 33 11.30 26.74 14.54
C LEU A 33 12.53 27.51 14.06
N ASP A 34 13.05 27.22 12.86
CA ASP A 34 14.13 28.01 12.27
C ASP A 34 13.67 29.46 11.97
N ARG A 35 12.42 29.62 11.51
CA ARG A 35 11.81 30.95 11.32
C ARG A 35 11.60 31.68 12.65
N SER A 36 11.17 30.96 13.68
CA SER A 36 11.05 31.48 15.06
C SER A 36 12.39 32.05 15.55
N LEU A 37 13.49 31.32 15.39
CA LEU A 37 14.82 31.80 15.77
C LEU A 37 15.26 33.02 14.92
N ALA A 38 14.96 33.03 13.63
CA ALA A 38 15.28 34.17 12.76
C ALA A 38 14.54 35.44 13.20
N ALA A 39 13.25 35.35 13.52
CA ALA A 39 12.47 36.45 14.09
C ALA A 39 13.05 36.93 15.42
N TYR A 40 13.45 36.01 16.29
CA TYR A 40 14.07 36.34 17.58
C TYR A 40 15.39 37.11 17.41
N LYS A 41 16.22 36.70 16.44
CA LYS A 41 17.47 37.41 16.08
C LYS A 41 17.24 38.78 15.47
N ALA A 42 16.14 38.95 14.74
CA ALA A 42 15.71 40.23 14.18
C ALA A 42 15.14 41.19 15.26
N GLY A 43 14.98 40.73 16.50
CA GLY A 43 14.40 41.50 17.60
C GLY A 43 12.88 41.41 17.70
N ASP A 44 12.22 40.67 16.79
CA ASP A 44 10.78 40.46 16.80
C ASP A 44 10.42 39.29 17.73
N ARG A 45 10.24 39.60 19.02
CA ARG A 45 10.00 38.60 20.07
C ARG A 45 8.60 38.00 20.03
N GLU A 46 7.61 38.78 19.62
CA GLU A 46 6.21 38.34 19.53
C GLU A 46 6.08 37.31 18.41
N GLN A 47 6.57 37.65 17.21
CA GLN A 47 6.56 36.72 16.08
C GLN A 47 7.37 35.45 16.35
N ALA A 48 8.52 35.56 17.03
CA ALA A 48 9.30 34.39 17.42
C ALA A 48 8.49 33.45 18.32
N TYR A 49 7.84 33.99 19.35
CA TYR A 49 7.02 33.20 20.25
C TYR A 49 5.85 32.53 19.52
N ASP A 50 5.11 33.28 18.68
CA ASP A 50 3.97 32.76 17.93
C ASP A 50 4.36 31.64 16.96
N LEU A 51 5.49 31.79 16.26
CA LEU A 51 6.03 30.74 15.39
C LEU A 51 6.41 29.47 16.19
N SER A 52 6.94 29.63 17.40
CA SER A 52 7.24 28.49 18.28
C SER A 52 5.99 27.76 18.79
N VAL A 53 4.86 28.47 18.92
CA VAL A 53 3.56 27.90 19.27
C VAL A 53 2.97 27.19 18.06
N ALA A 54 2.97 27.85 16.89
CA ALA A 54 2.47 27.27 15.64
C ALA A 54 3.21 25.99 15.25
N ALA A 55 4.55 25.97 15.38
CA ALA A 55 5.35 24.77 15.13
C ALA A 55 4.89 23.55 15.95
N TYR A 56 4.47 23.79 17.20
CA TYR A 56 4.00 22.73 18.08
C TYR A 56 2.58 22.30 17.74
N LEU A 57 1.61 23.22 17.69
CA LEU A 57 0.19 22.89 17.49
C LEU A 57 -0.09 22.37 16.07
N GLU A 58 0.48 23.01 15.06
CA GLU A 58 0.23 22.68 13.65
C GLU A 58 1.21 21.63 13.09
N GLY A 59 2.18 21.19 13.90
CA GLY A 59 3.20 20.23 13.51
C GLY A 59 3.29 19.06 14.46
N PHE A 60 3.94 19.26 15.61
CA PHE A 60 4.27 18.19 16.55
C PHE A 60 3.04 17.55 17.23
N GLU A 61 2.04 18.32 17.65
CA GLU A 61 0.83 17.84 18.33
C GLU A 61 0.09 16.77 17.49
N LEU A 62 0.01 17.01 16.18
CA LEU A 62 -0.66 16.09 15.23
C LEU A 62 0.04 14.73 15.11
N VAL A 63 1.32 14.63 15.49
CA VAL A 63 2.08 13.37 15.44
C VAL A 63 2.32 12.75 16.82
N GLU A 64 1.91 13.39 17.91
CA GLU A 64 2.12 12.88 19.27
C GLU A 64 1.52 11.49 19.47
N SER A 65 0.28 11.27 19.02
CA SER A 65 -0.38 9.97 19.12
C SER A 65 0.34 8.87 18.36
N SER A 66 0.86 9.20 17.18
CA SER A 66 1.63 8.28 16.35
C SER A 66 2.96 7.93 17.02
N LEU A 67 3.61 8.93 17.63
CA LEU A 67 4.88 8.77 18.32
C LEU A 67 4.70 8.00 19.64
N ASP A 68 3.59 8.20 20.35
CA ASP A 68 3.26 7.50 21.60
C ASP A 68 3.06 5.99 21.39
N ASN A 69 2.50 5.62 20.22
CA ASN A 69 2.34 4.22 19.82
C ASN A 69 3.68 3.53 19.51
N VAL A 70 4.72 4.28 19.16
CA VAL A 70 6.05 3.74 18.82
C VAL A 70 6.98 3.82 20.02
N ASP A 71 7.17 5.01 20.60
CA ASP A 71 7.96 5.25 21.79
C ASP A 71 7.46 6.48 22.56
N ALA A 72 6.71 6.21 23.65
CA ALA A 72 6.18 7.24 24.53
C ALA A 72 7.26 8.08 25.26
N ASN A 73 8.48 7.56 25.44
CA ASN A 73 9.57 8.32 26.06
C ASN A 73 10.12 9.35 25.07
N VAL A 74 10.32 8.97 23.82
CA VAL A 74 10.80 9.89 22.77
C VAL A 74 9.80 11.02 22.53
N ARG A 75 8.49 10.71 22.55
CA ARG A 75 7.43 11.73 22.51
C ARG A 75 7.58 12.76 23.64
N LYS A 76 7.65 12.30 24.89
CA LYS A 76 7.77 13.17 26.08
C LYS A 76 9.07 13.99 26.08
N ASP A 77 10.19 13.39 25.68
CA ASP A 77 11.49 14.08 25.58
C ASP A 77 11.48 15.18 24.52
N THR A 78 10.81 14.93 23.40
CA THR A 78 10.68 15.90 22.30
C THR A 78 9.78 17.05 22.71
N GLU A 79 8.61 16.76 23.29
CA GLU A 79 7.69 17.75 23.86
C GLU A 79 8.40 18.66 24.86
N LYS A 80 9.11 18.07 25.83
CA LYS A 80 9.88 18.80 26.84
C LYS A 80 10.94 19.71 26.23
N SER A 81 11.61 19.27 25.17
CA SER A 81 12.65 20.05 24.48
C SER A 81 12.05 21.23 23.72
N LEU A 82 10.89 21.05 23.08
CA LEU A 82 10.14 22.12 22.40
C LEU A 82 9.63 23.17 23.40
N MET A 83 9.09 22.72 24.54
CA MET A 83 8.67 23.62 25.62
C MET A 83 9.85 24.41 26.19
N ALA A 84 11.01 23.77 26.39
CA ALA A 84 12.21 24.44 26.87
C ALA A 84 12.74 25.50 25.90
N TYR A 85 12.62 25.26 24.59
CA TYR A 85 12.91 26.28 23.57
C TYR A 85 11.91 27.45 23.64
N ARG A 86 10.61 27.18 23.70
CA ARG A 86 9.58 28.22 23.83
C ARG A 86 9.80 29.09 25.07
N GLN A 87 10.09 28.45 26.21
CA GLN A 87 10.38 29.18 27.45
C GLN A 87 11.61 30.08 27.30
N SER A 88 12.65 29.63 26.58
CA SER A 88 13.85 30.45 26.34
C SER A 88 13.57 31.74 25.56
N LEU A 89 12.57 31.73 24.68
CA LEU A 89 12.10 32.92 23.96
C LEU A 89 11.36 33.86 24.89
N GLN A 90 10.47 33.32 25.73
CA GLN A 90 9.67 34.09 26.69
C GLN A 90 10.55 34.76 27.75
N ASP A 91 11.54 34.03 28.28
CA ASP A 91 12.51 34.52 29.26
C ASP A 91 13.53 35.50 28.64
N SER A 92 13.46 35.72 27.32
CA SER A 92 14.35 36.60 26.57
C SER A 92 15.84 36.28 26.79
N LEU A 93 16.17 34.99 26.79
CA LEU A 93 17.55 34.53 27.02
C LEU A 93 18.51 35.01 25.92
N PRO A 94 19.83 35.09 26.21
CA PRO A 94 20.83 35.43 25.21
C PRO A 94 20.75 34.50 23.99
N ILE A 95 20.93 35.06 22.78
CA ILE A 95 20.83 34.33 21.50
C ILE A 95 21.59 33.00 21.51
N PRO A 96 22.83 32.88 22.03
CA PRO A 96 23.55 31.61 22.05
C PRO A 96 22.84 30.51 22.85
N GLN A 97 22.13 30.87 23.93
CA GLN A 97 21.39 29.92 24.75
C GLN A 97 20.10 29.47 24.05
N VAL A 98 19.41 30.40 23.39
CA VAL A 98 18.20 30.11 22.60
C VAL A 98 18.54 29.18 21.42
N GLU A 99 19.66 29.44 20.73
CA GLU A 99 20.18 28.57 19.67
C GLU A 99 20.51 27.17 20.18
N GLN A 100 21.14 27.07 21.35
CA GLN A 100 21.45 25.79 21.97
C GLN A 100 20.17 24.99 22.28
N LYS A 101 19.14 25.65 22.85
CA LYS A 101 17.85 25.03 23.16
C LYS A 101 17.14 24.57 21.88
N LEU A 102 17.19 25.37 20.81
CA LEU A 102 16.66 24.97 19.51
C LEU A 102 17.41 23.75 18.96
N GLY A 103 18.74 23.73 19.05
CA GLY A 103 19.55 22.60 18.58
C GLY A 103 19.16 21.28 19.26
N VAL A 104 18.92 21.30 20.58
CA VAL A 104 18.43 20.14 21.33
C VAL A 104 17.03 19.72 20.85
N ALA A 105 16.11 20.68 20.69
CA ALA A 105 14.77 20.38 20.20
C ALA A 105 14.78 19.77 18.79
N LYS A 106 15.60 20.30 17.87
CA LYS A 106 15.77 19.76 16.52
C LYS A 106 16.40 18.37 16.51
N ALA A 107 17.34 18.09 17.41
CA ALA A 107 17.91 16.75 17.56
C ALA A 107 16.84 15.73 17.96
N LYS A 108 15.95 16.09 18.90
CA LYS A 108 14.81 15.25 19.32
C LYS A 108 13.73 15.10 18.25
N LEU A 109 13.45 16.14 17.47
CA LEU A 109 12.59 16.05 16.29
C LEU A 109 13.17 15.10 15.22
N LYS A 110 14.49 15.12 15.02
CA LYS A 110 15.18 14.21 14.09
C LYS A 110 15.10 12.76 14.58
N GLU A 111 15.28 12.51 15.87
CA GLU A 111 15.06 11.20 16.50
C GLU A 111 13.62 10.72 16.28
N SER A 112 12.63 11.57 16.56
CA SER A 112 11.21 11.30 16.30
C SER A 112 10.92 11.01 14.83
N THR A 113 11.60 11.71 13.91
CA THR A 113 11.51 11.48 12.46
C THR A 113 12.15 10.14 12.08
N GLY A 114 13.22 9.70 12.75
CA GLY A 114 13.78 8.37 12.51
C GLY A 114 12.83 7.25 12.92
N LEU A 115 12.02 7.47 13.95
CA LEU A 115 11.02 6.51 14.42
C LEU A 115 9.76 6.52 13.54
N LEU A 116 9.19 7.70 13.26
CA LEU A 116 7.95 7.84 12.47
C LEU A 116 8.17 7.84 10.96
N GLY A 117 9.30 8.40 10.52
CA GLY A 117 9.77 8.38 9.14
C GLY A 117 10.54 7.12 8.80
N SER A 118 10.55 6.13 9.70
CA SER A 118 10.79 4.78 9.25
C SER A 118 9.64 4.43 8.31
N ASP A 119 9.99 4.22 7.05
CA ASP A 119 9.24 3.40 6.10
C ASP A 119 8.75 2.09 6.73
N GLY A 120 9.18 1.71 7.94
CA GLY A 120 8.74 0.58 8.77
C GLY A 120 7.24 0.47 9.02
N LEU A 121 6.49 1.57 9.20
CA LEU A 121 5.02 1.48 9.28
C LEU A 121 4.43 1.11 7.91
N SER A 122 4.90 1.72 6.82
CA SER A 122 4.48 1.36 5.46
C SER A 122 4.95 -0.05 5.07
N LEU A 123 6.17 -0.45 5.42
CA LEU A 123 6.77 -1.76 5.16
C LEU A 123 6.02 -2.86 5.91
N SER A 124 5.71 -2.66 7.19
CA SER A 124 4.98 -3.65 7.99
C SER A 124 3.53 -3.76 7.52
N LEU A 125 2.87 -2.65 7.21
CA LEU A 125 1.53 -2.66 6.61
C LEU A 125 1.54 -3.33 5.23
N SER A 126 2.51 -3.02 4.36
CA SER A 126 2.64 -3.64 3.04
C SER A 126 2.97 -5.13 3.13
N TYR A 127 3.88 -5.53 4.01
CA TYR A 127 4.22 -6.93 4.26
C TYR A 127 3.03 -7.72 4.81
N ILE A 128 2.36 -7.19 5.84
CA ILE A 128 1.17 -7.85 6.42
C ILE A 128 0.04 -7.92 5.39
N SER A 129 -0.16 -6.86 4.60
CA SER A 129 -1.20 -6.84 3.58
C SER A 129 -0.89 -7.81 2.44
N GLY A 130 0.36 -7.87 1.95
CA GLY A 130 0.81 -8.86 0.96
C GLY A 130 0.64 -10.29 1.48
N LEU A 131 1.03 -10.54 2.74
CA LEU A 131 0.85 -11.84 3.39
C LEU A 131 -0.64 -12.21 3.53
N LEU A 132 -1.50 -11.27 3.91
CA LEU A 132 -2.95 -11.51 4.04
C LEU A 132 -3.61 -11.79 2.69
N ILE A 133 -3.18 -11.09 1.63
CA ILE A 133 -3.63 -11.35 0.26
C ILE A 133 -3.20 -12.76 -0.15
N LEU A 134 -1.91 -13.09 -0.04
CA LEU A 134 -1.37 -14.39 -0.41
C LEU A 134 -2.03 -15.52 0.39
N LEU A 135 -2.26 -15.32 1.68
CA LEU A 135 -2.95 -16.27 2.54
C LEU A 135 -4.41 -16.47 2.10
N ARG A 136 -5.15 -15.39 1.80
CA ARG A 136 -6.55 -15.50 1.37
C ARG A 136 -6.66 -16.24 0.05
N GLU A 137 -6.02 -15.73 -0.99
CA GLU A 137 -6.15 -16.28 -2.34
C GLU A 137 -5.50 -17.66 -2.45
N GLY A 138 -4.38 -17.87 -1.75
CA GLY A 138 -3.72 -19.17 -1.67
C GLY A 138 -4.58 -20.23 -0.98
N LEU A 139 -5.27 -19.88 0.11
CA LEU A 139 -6.20 -20.79 0.77
C LEU A 139 -7.42 -21.09 -0.10
N GLU A 140 -7.99 -20.09 -0.78
CA GLU A 140 -9.11 -20.29 -1.71
C GLU A 140 -8.73 -21.24 -2.86
N ALA A 141 -7.53 -21.06 -3.45
CA ALA A 141 -7.02 -21.95 -4.47
C ALA A 141 -6.91 -23.40 -3.98
N ILE A 142 -6.37 -23.61 -2.77
CA ILE A 142 -6.23 -24.94 -2.16
C ILE A 142 -7.60 -25.56 -1.86
N LEU A 143 -8.55 -24.77 -1.35
CA LEU A 143 -9.91 -25.24 -1.04
C LEU A 143 -10.66 -25.67 -2.30
N VAL A 144 -10.56 -24.90 -3.39
CA VAL A 144 -11.16 -25.25 -4.69
C VAL A 144 -10.51 -26.53 -5.25
N LEU A 145 -9.18 -26.64 -5.21
CA LEU A 145 -8.46 -27.85 -5.60
C LEU A 145 -8.89 -29.06 -4.77
N ALA A 146 -8.99 -28.91 -3.45
CA ALA A 146 -9.43 -29.95 -2.55
C ALA A 146 -10.86 -30.40 -2.85
N ALA A 147 -11.77 -29.48 -3.15
CA ALA A 147 -13.14 -29.79 -3.54
C ALA A 147 -13.20 -30.59 -4.86
N ILE A 148 -12.42 -30.18 -5.87
CA ILE A 148 -12.34 -30.89 -7.17
C ILE A 148 -11.77 -32.30 -6.97
N LEU A 149 -10.67 -32.43 -6.21
CA LEU A 149 -10.02 -33.71 -5.94
C LEU A 149 -10.90 -34.63 -5.10
N ALA A 150 -11.60 -34.10 -4.09
CA ALA A 150 -12.54 -34.85 -3.27
C ALA A 150 -13.72 -35.38 -4.12
N PHE A 151 -14.27 -34.54 -5.00
CA PHE A 151 -15.33 -34.94 -5.94
C PHE A 151 -14.88 -36.05 -6.88
N LEU A 152 -13.67 -35.95 -7.46
CA LEU A 152 -13.12 -36.96 -8.36
C LEU A 152 -12.81 -38.28 -7.65
N ARG A 153 -12.33 -38.21 -6.41
CA ARG A 153 -12.05 -39.39 -5.60
C ARG A 153 -13.34 -40.09 -5.17
N ASN A 154 -14.37 -39.34 -4.83
CA ASN A 154 -15.68 -39.88 -4.45
C ASN A 154 -16.44 -40.49 -5.65
N THR A 155 -16.21 -40.00 -6.86
CA THR A 155 -16.79 -40.54 -8.10
C THR A 155 -15.98 -41.68 -8.74
N GLY A 156 -14.91 -42.14 -8.07
CA GLY A 156 -14.10 -43.28 -8.53
C GLY A 156 -13.23 -43.03 -9.77
N GLN A 157 -13.16 -41.79 -10.27
CA GLN A 157 -12.41 -41.44 -11.48
C GLN A 157 -10.94 -41.13 -11.19
N GLN A 158 -10.19 -42.13 -10.72
CA GLN A 158 -8.75 -42.03 -10.44
C GLN A 158 -7.92 -41.52 -11.64
N SER A 159 -8.36 -41.78 -12.89
CA SER A 159 -7.65 -41.30 -14.09
C SER A 159 -7.76 -39.79 -14.33
N ALA A 160 -8.80 -39.15 -13.78
CA ALA A 160 -9.03 -37.70 -13.87
C ALA A 160 -8.22 -36.94 -12.81
N VAL A 161 -7.90 -37.57 -11.67
CA VAL A 161 -7.01 -36.99 -10.63
C VAL A 161 -5.63 -36.62 -11.20
N ARG A 162 -5.04 -37.48 -12.04
CA ARG A 162 -3.79 -37.15 -12.76
C ARG A 162 -3.93 -35.93 -13.66
N SER A 163 -5.10 -35.75 -14.26
CA SER A 163 -5.36 -34.64 -15.20
C SER A 163 -5.49 -33.32 -14.44
N VAL A 164 -6.09 -33.33 -13.25
CA VAL A 164 -6.10 -32.19 -12.31
C VAL A 164 -4.69 -31.82 -11.86
N ASN A 165 -3.84 -32.82 -11.58
CA ASN A 165 -2.47 -32.57 -11.18
C ASN A 165 -1.65 -31.85 -12.26
N VAL A 166 -1.87 -32.22 -13.52
CA VAL A 166 -1.27 -31.53 -14.67
C VAL A 166 -1.84 -30.12 -14.81
N GLY A 167 -3.15 -29.95 -14.59
CA GLY A 167 -3.85 -28.67 -14.68
C GLY A 167 -3.31 -27.61 -13.72
N TRP A 168 -3.20 -27.91 -12.42
CA TRP A 168 -2.67 -26.93 -11.46
C TRP A 168 -1.16 -26.69 -11.65
N GLY A 169 -0.40 -27.72 -12.03
CA GLY A 169 1.02 -27.55 -12.36
C GLY A 169 1.25 -26.61 -13.55
N LEU A 170 0.44 -26.73 -14.60
CA LEU A 170 0.44 -25.80 -15.74
C LEU A 170 0.01 -24.40 -15.34
N ALA A 171 -0.96 -24.25 -14.43
CA ALA A 171 -1.41 -22.95 -13.94
C ALA A 171 -0.28 -22.21 -13.20
N LEU A 172 0.48 -22.91 -12.35
CA LEU A 172 1.64 -22.33 -11.68
C LEU A 172 2.74 -21.90 -12.66
N LEU A 173 3.04 -22.74 -13.66
CA LEU A 173 4.02 -22.40 -14.70
C LEU A 173 3.58 -21.18 -15.53
N ALA A 174 2.30 -21.11 -15.89
CA ALA A 174 1.73 -19.97 -16.59
C ALA A 174 1.75 -18.70 -15.72
N GLY A 175 1.47 -18.82 -14.42
CA GLY A 175 1.56 -17.72 -13.45
C GLY A 175 2.99 -17.19 -13.34
N LEU A 176 3.98 -18.07 -13.15
CA LEU A 176 5.40 -17.70 -13.12
C LEU A 176 5.85 -17.07 -14.45
N GLY A 177 5.40 -17.60 -15.58
CA GLY A 177 5.67 -17.01 -16.89
C GLY A 177 5.08 -15.60 -17.05
N THR A 178 3.86 -15.39 -16.56
CA THR A 178 3.19 -14.07 -16.58
C THR A 178 3.93 -13.07 -15.70
N TRP A 179 4.33 -13.49 -14.49
CA TRP A 179 5.11 -12.67 -13.57
C TRP A 179 6.49 -12.31 -14.13
N ALA A 180 7.21 -13.29 -14.70
CA ALA A 180 8.51 -13.05 -15.32
C ALA A 180 8.41 -12.10 -16.53
N LEU A 181 7.35 -12.23 -17.33
CA LEU A 181 7.08 -11.33 -18.45
C LEU A 181 6.80 -9.91 -17.95
N ALA A 182 5.96 -9.76 -16.92
CA ALA A 182 5.68 -8.46 -16.31
C ALA A 182 6.94 -7.80 -15.73
N ALA A 183 7.75 -8.57 -15.00
CA ALA A 183 9.02 -8.09 -14.43
C ALA A 183 10.01 -7.65 -15.52
N TYR A 184 10.13 -8.42 -16.61
CA TYR A 184 11.02 -8.09 -17.73
C TYR A 184 10.55 -6.84 -18.51
N VAL A 185 9.24 -6.67 -18.66
CA VAL A 185 8.66 -5.51 -19.38
C VAL A 185 8.80 -4.22 -18.58
N ILE A 186 8.79 -4.28 -17.24
CA ILE A 186 8.99 -3.12 -16.36
C ILE A 186 10.44 -2.58 -16.42
N ASP A 187 11.43 -3.43 -16.72
CA ASP A 187 12.85 -3.06 -16.73
C ASP A 187 13.28 -2.33 -18.03
N VAL A 188 12.43 -2.32 -19.06
CA VAL A 188 12.76 -1.73 -20.38
C VAL A 188 12.11 -0.35 -20.56
N SER A 189 12.90 0.71 -20.29
CA SER A 189 12.84 2.06 -20.88
C SER A 189 11.65 3.00 -20.53
N GLY A 190 11.96 4.10 -19.83
CA GLY A 190 11.04 5.07 -19.24
C GLY A 190 10.12 5.91 -20.15
N ALA A 191 10.10 5.69 -21.47
CA ALA A 191 9.14 6.36 -22.38
C ALA A 191 7.93 5.47 -22.74
N GLN A 192 8.07 4.14 -22.67
CA GLN A 192 6.95 3.21 -22.84
C GLN A 192 6.18 2.97 -21.52
N ARG A 193 6.72 3.40 -20.36
CA ARG A 193 6.18 3.10 -19.03
C ARG A 193 4.74 3.58 -18.84
N GLU A 194 4.40 4.79 -19.29
CA GLU A 194 3.02 5.32 -19.16
C GLU A 194 2.03 4.58 -20.08
N LEU A 195 2.45 4.22 -21.29
CA LEU A 195 1.61 3.48 -22.24
C LEU A 195 1.43 2.03 -21.80
N LEU A 196 2.47 1.45 -21.20
CA LEU A 196 2.45 0.14 -20.56
C LEU A 196 1.52 0.17 -19.34
N GLU A 197 1.68 1.10 -18.39
CA GLU A 197 0.78 1.24 -17.24
C GLU A 197 -0.69 1.34 -17.66
N GLY A 198 -0.98 2.16 -18.69
CA GLY A 198 -2.33 2.26 -19.25
C GLY A 198 -2.82 0.96 -19.88
N ALA A 199 -1.96 0.24 -20.61
CA ALA A 199 -2.29 -1.04 -21.22
C ALA A 199 -2.48 -2.16 -20.17
N THR A 200 -1.65 -2.22 -19.12
CA THR A 200 -1.79 -3.19 -18.03
C THR A 200 -3.06 -2.90 -17.23
N ALA A 201 -3.36 -1.64 -16.94
CA ALA A 201 -4.60 -1.25 -16.26
C ALA A 201 -5.84 -1.59 -17.09
N LEU A 202 -5.80 -1.36 -18.41
CA LEU A 202 -6.89 -1.73 -19.32
C LEU A 202 -7.05 -3.25 -19.40
N PHE A 203 -5.94 -3.99 -19.52
CA PHE A 203 -5.94 -5.46 -19.53
C PHE A 203 -6.48 -6.02 -18.20
N ALA A 204 -6.03 -5.50 -17.06
CA ALA A 204 -6.52 -5.86 -15.74
C ALA A 204 -8.03 -5.59 -15.61
N SER A 205 -8.52 -4.44 -16.12
CA SER A 205 -9.95 -4.12 -16.10
C SER A 205 -10.79 -5.10 -16.92
N VAL A 206 -10.30 -5.50 -18.11
CA VAL A 206 -10.97 -6.50 -18.96
C VAL A 206 -10.96 -7.87 -18.29
N MET A 207 -9.84 -8.24 -17.66
CA MET A 207 -9.74 -9.48 -16.88
C MET A 207 -10.72 -9.48 -15.71
N VAL A 208 -10.77 -8.42 -14.88
CA VAL A 208 -11.71 -8.32 -13.76
C VAL A 208 -13.16 -8.34 -14.24
N LEU A 209 -13.48 -7.68 -15.35
CA LEU A 209 -14.81 -7.75 -15.95
C LEU A 209 -15.13 -9.18 -16.43
N TRP A 210 -14.17 -9.84 -17.08
CA TRP A 210 -14.33 -11.22 -17.52
C TRP A 210 -14.51 -12.17 -16.33
N LEU A 211 -13.77 -11.98 -15.24
CA LEU A 211 -13.92 -12.73 -13.99
C LEU A 211 -15.26 -12.48 -13.31
N GLY A 212 -15.69 -11.22 -13.25
CA GLY A 212 -16.99 -10.82 -12.70
C GLY A 212 -18.14 -11.43 -13.50
N VAL A 213 -18.06 -11.42 -14.82
CA VAL A 213 -19.04 -12.05 -15.72
C VAL A 213 -19.02 -13.57 -15.56
N TRP A 214 -17.84 -14.19 -15.51
CA TRP A 214 -17.72 -15.65 -15.34
C TRP A 214 -18.29 -16.14 -14.00
N MET A 215 -18.12 -15.37 -12.93
CA MET A 215 -18.69 -15.65 -11.62
C MET A 215 -20.22 -15.45 -11.60
N HIS A 216 -20.73 -14.50 -12.39
CA HIS A 216 -22.17 -14.29 -12.57
C HIS A 216 -22.83 -15.41 -13.38
N ASP A 217 -22.16 -15.89 -14.43
CA ASP A 217 -22.67 -16.90 -15.37
C ASP A 217 -22.77 -18.30 -14.73
N ARG A 218 -21.97 -18.58 -13.70
CA ARG A 218 -21.97 -19.85 -12.94
C ARG A 218 -23.12 -20.02 -11.93
N ARG A 219 -24.05 -19.06 -11.82
CA ARG A 219 -25.29 -19.26 -11.05
C ARG A 219 -26.21 -20.35 -11.64
N HIS A 220 -25.97 -20.77 -12.88
CA HIS A 220 -26.65 -21.91 -13.49
C HIS A 220 -25.87 -23.22 -13.28
N ALA A 221 -25.93 -23.76 -12.06
CA ALA A 221 -25.42 -25.10 -11.73
C ALA A 221 -25.93 -26.22 -12.68
N ALA A 222 -27.03 -25.98 -13.41
CA ALA A 222 -27.61 -26.90 -14.39
C ALA A 222 -26.79 -27.02 -15.70
N ALA A 223 -26.25 -25.92 -16.24
CA ALA A 223 -25.44 -25.96 -17.47
C ALA A 223 -24.10 -26.70 -17.25
N TRP A 224 -23.59 -26.61 -16.02
CA TRP A 224 -22.41 -27.34 -15.56
C TRP A 224 -22.62 -28.85 -15.51
N GLN A 225 -23.78 -29.30 -15.00
CA GLN A 225 -24.14 -30.72 -14.98
C GLN A 225 -24.29 -31.30 -16.39
N ASP A 226 -24.86 -30.55 -17.33
CA ASP A 226 -25.04 -31.00 -18.73
C ASP A 226 -23.71 -31.04 -19.50
N TYR A 227 -22.80 -30.08 -19.27
CA TYR A 227 -21.47 -30.11 -19.88
C TYR A 227 -20.63 -31.29 -19.37
N VAL A 228 -20.72 -31.60 -18.07
CA VAL A 228 -20.08 -32.78 -17.46
C VAL A 228 -20.69 -34.07 -18.00
N LYS A 229 -22.02 -34.14 -18.16
CA LYS A 229 -22.71 -35.31 -18.75
C LYS A 229 -22.29 -35.54 -20.20
N SER A 230 -22.18 -34.49 -21.00
CA SER A 230 -21.75 -34.59 -22.41
C SER A 230 -20.28 -35.00 -22.55
N SER A 231 -19.39 -34.49 -21.68
CA SER A 231 -17.95 -34.80 -21.70
C SER A 231 -17.63 -36.21 -21.20
N LEU A 232 -18.52 -36.84 -20.43
CA LEU A 232 -18.42 -38.24 -19.99
C LEU A 232 -18.67 -39.26 -21.12
N VAL A 233 -19.40 -38.89 -22.17
CA VAL A 233 -19.79 -39.82 -23.25
C VAL A 233 -18.72 -39.92 -24.35
N GLY A 234 -17.83 -38.93 -24.47
CA GLY A 234 -16.89 -38.83 -25.60
C GLY A 234 -15.41 -38.73 -25.22
N GLY A 235 -14.88 -39.57 -24.33
CA GLY A 235 -13.42 -39.71 -24.08
C GLY A 235 -12.65 -38.47 -23.57
N GLY A 236 -13.28 -37.29 -23.55
CA GLY A 236 -12.71 -35.97 -23.23
C GLY A 236 -12.93 -35.51 -21.80
N GLY A 237 -13.64 -36.28 -20.97
CA GLY A 237 -13.89 -35.96 -19.55
C GLY A 237 -12.62 -35.68 -18.75
N ARG A 238 -11.49 -36.30 -19.11
CA ARG A 238 -10.17 -36.09 -18.47
C ARG A 238 -9.61 -34.69 -18.74
N PHE A 239 -9.82 -34.17 -19.94
CA PHE A 239 -9.36 -32.84 -20.33
C PHE A 239 -10.20 -31.74 -19.66
N GLY A 240 -11.52 -31.96 -19.54
CA GLY A 240 -12.41 -31.02 -18.86
C GLY A 240 -12.01 -30.74 -17.41
N PHE A 241 -11.63 -31.76 -16.65
CA PHE A 241 -11.16 -31.58 -15.26
C PHE A 241 -9.79 -30.89 -15.17
N ALA A 242 -8.88 -31.13 -16.13
CA ALA A 242 -7.60 -30.44 -16.20
C ALA A 242 -7.78 -28.94 -16.48
N VAL A 243 -8.62 -28.60 -17.47
CA VAL A 243 -8.96 -27.22 -17.84
C VAL A 243 -9.64 -26.50 -16.69
N LEU A 244 -10.55 -27.17 -15.99
CA LEU A 244 -11.23 -26.63 -14.83
C LEU A 244 -10.25 -26.31 -13.70
N ALA A 245 -9.40 -27.28 -13.33
CA ALA A 245 -8.39 -27.07 -12.30
C ALA A 245 -7.41 -25.95 -12.69
N PHE A 246 -7.01 -25.90 -13.97
CA PHE A 246 -6.15 -24.84 -14.50
C PHE A 246 -6.80 -23.46 -14.32
N PHE A 247 -8.02 -23.24 -14.84
CA PHE A 247 -8.67 -21.93 -14.77
C PHE A 247 -9.01 -21.52 -13.35
N SER A 248 -9.43 -22.45 -12.49
CA SER A 248 -9.69 -22.16 -11.08
C SER A 248 -8.43 -21.67 -10.37
N VAL A 249 -7.29 -22.36 -10.54
CA VAL A 249 -6.03 -22.00 -9.86
C VAL A 249 -5.39 -20.75 -10.49
N TYR A 250 -5.40 -20.65 -11.82
CA TYR A 250 -4.85 -19.51 -12.53
C TYR A 250 -5.58 -18.21 -12.18
N ARG A 251 -6.89 -18.27 -11.94
CA ARG A 251 -7.68 -17.11 -11.48
C ARG A 251 -7.15 -16.59 -10.15
N GLU A 252 -7.03 -17.45 -9.14
CA GLU A 252 -6.57 -17.01 -7.81
C GLU A 252 -5.12 -16.46 -7.89
N LEU A 253 -4.25 -17.12 -8.67
CA LEU A 253 -2.89 -16.63 -8.90
C LEU A 253 -2.86 -15.25 -9.58
N PHE A 254 -3.77 -15.00 -10.51
CA PHE A 254 -3.85 -13.73 -11.21
C PHE A 254 -4.34 -12.60 -10.29
N GLU A 255 -5.31 -12.89 -9.42
CA GLU A 255 -5.76 -11.94 -8.39
C GLU A 255 -4.61 -11.60 -7.43
N VAL A 256 -3.83 -12.58 -6.98
CA VAL A 256 -2.60 -12.32 -6.20
C VAL A 256 -1.68 -11.37 -6.94
N ILE A 257 -1.37 -11.63 -8.22
CA ILE A 257 -0.47 -10.78 -9.01
C ILE A 257 -0.98 -9.33 -9.09
N LEU A 258 -2.26 -9.12 -9.38
CA LEU A 258 -2.85 -7.79 -9.50
C LEU A 258 -2.85 -7.04 -8.16
N PHE A 259 -3.30 -7.69 -7.08
CA PHE A 259 -3.31 -7.06 -5.77
C PHE A 259 -1.89 -6.74 -5.31
N TYR A 260 -0.93 -7.63 -5.56
CA TYR A 260 0.46 -7.40 -5.24
C TYR A 260 1.07 -6.27 -6.06
N GLU A 261 0.73 -6.13 -7.35
CA GLU A 261 1.15 -5.00 -8.19
C GLU A 261 0.58 -3.67 -7.67
N THR A 262 -0.70 -3.64 -7.28
CA THR A 262 -1.30 -2.42 -6.69
C THR A 262 -0.62 -2.05 -5.37
N LEU A 263 -0.22 -3.04 -4.58
CA LEU A 263 0.44 -2.86 -3.31
C LEU A 263 1.90 -2.42 -3.49
N TRP A 264 2.57 -2.96 -4.52
CA TRP A 264 3.89 -2.54 -4.97
C TRP A 264 3.90 -1.06 -5.39
N LEU A 265 2.91 -0.63 -6.19
CA LEU A 265 2.76 0.76 -6.62
C LEU A 265 2.47 1.71 -5.44
N GLN A 266 1.73 1.26 -4.42
CA GLN A 266 1.44 2.06 -3.22
C GLN A 266 2.60 2.11 -2.22
N ALA A 267 3.43 1.08 -2.13
CA ALA A 267 4.51 0.97 -1.13
C ALA A 267 5.74 1.84 -1.45
N GLY A 268 5.85 2.38 -2.67
CA GLY A 268 6.96 3.23 -3.10
C GLY A 268 8.34 2.53 -3.15
N PRO A 269 9.42 3.26 -3.52
CA PRO A 269 10.74 2.66 -3.77
C PRO A 269 11.38 1.98 -2.55
N ALA A 270 11.02 2.39 -1.33
CA ALA A 270 11.52 1.81 -0.09
C ALA A 270 10.75 0.55 0.34
N GLY A 271 9.50 0.37 -0.07
CA GLY A 271 8.65 -0.77 0.30
C GLY A 271 8.75 -1.98 -0.63
N HIS A 272 9.34 -1.82 -1.82
CA HIS A 272 9.52 -2.89 -2.81
C HIS A 272 10.15 -4.18 -2.24
N ASN A 273 11.24 -4.08 -1.47
CA ASN A 273 11.86 -5.26 -0.88
C ASN A 273 10.99 -5.97 0.17
N ALA A 274 10.07 -5.26 0.82
CA ALA A 274 9.17 -5.82 1.83
C ALA A 274 7.93 -6.45 1.22
N VAL A 275 7.46 -5.90 0.10
CA VAL A 275 6.42 -6.53 -0.72
C VAL A 275 6.95 -7.88 -1.18
N LEU A 276 8.08 -7.96 -1.88
CA LEU A 276 8.70 -9.22 -2.35
C LEU A 276 9.01 -10.26 -1.26
N ALA A 277 9.19 -9.83 -0.01
CA ALA A 277 9.50 -10.71 1.11
C ALA A 277 8.24 -11.33 1.76
N GLY A 278 7.05 -10.76 1.52
CA GLY A 278 5.75 -11.26 1.99
C GLY A 278 5.00 -12.02 0.90
#